data_AF-A0A930B362-F1
#
_entry.id   AF-A0A930B362-F1
#
_cell.length_a   1.000
_cell.length_b   1.000
_cell.length_c   1.000
_cell.angle_alpha   90.00
_cell.angle_beta   90.00
_cell.angle_gamma   90.00
#
_symmetry.space_group_name_H-M   'P 1'
#
loop_
_entity.id
_entity.type
_entity.pdbx_description
1 polymer ?
#
loop_
_entity_poly.entity_id
_entity_poly.type
_entity_poly.pdbx_seq_one_letter_code
_entity_poly.pdbx_strand_id
1 'polypeptide(L)' 'PIQAEAKVINIIDRDTYALVELEFVQVHAEDDLVIEGNKINPLKWEPLIYNFKHYYGLGEHKGLTFSIK' A
#
# COMPACT_ATOMS: atom_id res chain seq x y z
N PRO A 1 -0.50 0.70 10.82
CA PRO A 1 -0.62 -0.78 10.94
C PRO A 1 0.29 -1.55 9.97
N ILE A 2 0.78 -0.91 8.90
CA ILE A 2 1.73 -1.50 7.95
C ILE A 2 2.83 -0.48 7.70
N GLN A 3 4.07 -0.92 7.61
CA GLN A 3 5.24 -0.08 7.35
C GLN A 3 6.11 -0.75 6.29
N ALA A 4 6.74 0.04 5.43
CA ALA A 4 7.71 -0.46 4.47
C ALA A 4 9.08 0.15 4.76
N GLU A 5 10.09 -0.71 4.89
CA GLU A 5 11.48 -0.30 4.75
C GLU A 5 11.80 -0.19 3.27
N ALA A 6 12.42 0.91 2.87
CA ALA A 6 12.71 1.16 1.47
C ALA A 6 14.05 1.88 1.27
N LYS A 7 14.65 1.65 0.11
CA LYS A 7 15.82 2.38 -0.36
C LYS A 7 15.40 3.41 -1.39
N VAL A 8 15.93 4.62 -1.29
CA VAL A 8 15.81 5.61 -2.35
C VAL A 8 16.68 5.18 -3.52
N ILE A 9 16.05 5.01 -4.69
CA ILE A 9 16.77 4.64 -5.92
C ILE A 9 16.86 5.79 -6.91
N ASN A 10 15.96 6.77 -6.81
CA ASN A 10 15.97 7.96 -7.65
C ASN A 10 15.21 9.12 -6.98
N ILE A 11 15.62 10.35 -7.27
CA ILE A 11 14.92 11.57 -6.86
C ILE A 11 14.80 12.48 -8.07
N ILE A 12 13.57 12.83 -8.45
CA ILE A 12 13.27 13.78 -9.51
C ILE A 12 12.74 15.06 -8.88
N ASP A 13 13.55 16.12 -8.93
CA ASP A 13 13.17 17.44 -8.43
C ASP A 13 12.17 18.14 -9.38
N ARG A 14 11.12 18.73 -8.83
CA ARG A 14 10.09 19.54 -9.51
C ARG A 14 9.93 20.92 -8.86
N ASP A 15 11.00 21.46 -8.28
CA ASP A 15 11.13 22.76 -7.61
C ASP A 15 10.31 22.88 -6.31
N THR A 16 8.99 22.75 -6.42
CA THR A 16 8.06 22.84 -5.27
C THR A 16 7.82 21.52 -4.56
N TYR A 17 8.16 20.41 -5.21
CA TYR A 17 8.08 19.05 -4.66
C TYR A 17 9.09 18.15 -5.38
N ALA A 18 9.30 16.94 -4.86
CA ALA A 18 10.11 15.92 -5.52
C ALA A 18 9.32 14.61 -5.65
N LEU A 19 9.59 13.87 -6.72
CA LEU A 19 9.18 12.47 -6.84
C LEU A 19 10.34 11.61 -6.31
N VAL A 20 10.10 10.85 -5.25
CA VAL A 20 11.08 9.94 -4.67
C VAL A 20 10.71 8.52 -5.05
N GLU A 21 11.57 7.87 -5.81
CA GLU A 21 11.40 6.47 -6.20
C GLU A 21 12.05 5.57 -5.14
N LEU A 22 11.27 4.58 -4.69
CA LEU A 22 11.61 3.73 -3.56
C LEU A 22 11.57 2.26 -3.99
N GLU A 23 12.65 1.53 -3.73
CA GLU A 23 12.66 0.07 -3.75
C GLU A 23 12.30 -0.45 -2.35
N PHE A 24 11.21 -1.23 -2.24
CA PHE A 24 10.84 -1.85 -0.96
C PHE A 24 11.77 -3.02 -0.64
N VAL A 25 12.31 -3.00 0.57
CA VAL A 25 13.20 -4.04 1.11
C VAL A 25 12.40 -5.00 1.98
N GLN A 26 11.53 -4.47 2.85
CA GLN A 26 10.71 -5.26 3.74
C GLN A 26 9.40 -4.55 4.06
N VAL A 27 8.32 -5.32 4.14
CA VAL A 27 7.02 -4.85 4.62
C VAL A 27 6.75 -5.50 5.97
N HIS A 28 6.46 -4.66 6.95
CA HIS A 28 6.10 -5.06 8.31
C HIS A 28 4.61 -4.86 8.51
N ALA A 29 3.94 -5.91 8.98
CA ALA A 29 2.53 -5.91 9.34
C ALA A 29 2.34 -6.85 10.54
N GLU A 30 1.31 -6.61 11.35
CA GLU A 30 0.90 -7.58 12.37
C GLU A 30 0.43 -8.88 11.71
N ASP A 31 0.71 -10.02 12.36
CA ASP A 31 0.43 -11.35 11.79
C ASP A 31 -1.03 -11.53 11.38
N ASP A 32 -1.96 -10.92 12.13
CA ASP A 32 -3.38 -11.04 11.85
C ASP A 32 -3.81 -10.30 10.58
N LEU A 33 -3.03 -9.33 10.11
CA LEU A 33 -3.22 -8.60 8.85
C LEU A 33 -2.70 -9.37 7.64
N VAL A 34 -1.91 -10.42 7.84
CA VAL A 34 -1.30 -11.21 6.75
C VAL A 34 -2.14 -12.46 6.45
N ILE A 35 -2.41 -12.66 5.17
CA ILE A 35 -3.10 -13.83 4.61
C ILE A 35 -2.25 -14.43 3.49
N GLU A 36 -2.45 -15.72 3.22
CA GLU A 36 -1.75 -16.42 2.12
C GLU A 36 -0.22 -16.29 2.20
N GLY A 37 0.32 -16.21 3.42
CA GLY A 37 1.75 -16.13 3.71
C GLY A 37 2.38 -14.74 3.54
N ASN A 38 1.98 -13.96 2.54
CA ASN A 38 2.60 -12.67 2.23
C ASN A 38 1.66 -11.61 1.65
N LYS A 39 0.35 -11.81 1.70
CA LYS A 39 -0.64 -10.83 1.21
C LYS A 39 -1.31 -10.14 2.38
N ILE A 40 -1.64 -8.86 2.22
CA ILE A 40 -2.39 -8.12 3.24
C ILE A 40 -3.88 -8.42 3.08
N ASN A 41 -4.56 -8.69 4.19
CA ASN A 41 -6.01 -8.77 4.24
C ASN A 41 -6.59 -7.35 4.26
N PRO A 42 -7.17 -6.85 3.15
CA PRO A 42 -7.65 -5.48 3.09
C PRO A 42 -8.84 -5.22 4.03
N LEU A 43 -9.61 -6.26 4.37
CA LEU A 43 -10.77 -6.15 5.26
C LEU A 43 -10.36 -6.01 6.73
N LYS A 44 -9.21 -6.55 7.13
CA LYS A 44 -8.67 -6.34 8.47
C LYS A 44 -7.81 -5.08 8.57
N TRP A 45 -7.10 -4.77 7.48
CA TRP A 45 -6.27 -3.57 7.44
C TRP A 45 -7.09 -2.28 7.41
N GLU A 46 -8.29 -2.30 6.81
CA GLU A 46 -9.21 -1.16 6.70
C GLU A 46 -8.50 0.12 6.19
N PRO A 47 -7.95 0.11 4.97
CA PRO A 47 -7.18 1.23 4.46
C PRO A 47 -8.01 2.51 4.34
N LEU A 48 -7.37 3.63 4.67
CA LEU A 48 -7.92 4.96 4.46
C LEU A 48 -7.63 5.43 3.03
N ILE A 49 -8.69 5.61 2.23
CA ILE A 49 -8.60 6.03 0.83
C ILE A 49 -8.82 7.53 0.75
N TYR A 50 -7.83 8.26 0.26
CA TYR A 50 -7.96 9.69 -0.06
C TYR A 50 -8.53 9.86 -1.47
N ASN A 51 -9.68 10.54 -1.58
CA ASN A 51 -10.33 10.83 -2.85
C ASN A 51 -10.89 12.27 -2.83
N PHE A 52 -10.35 13.15 -3.68
CA PHE A 52 -10.75 14.56 -3.81
C PHE A 52 -10.93 15.33 -2.48
N LYS A 53 -9.97 15.25 -1.55
CA LYS A 53 -10.02 15.86 -0.21
C LYS A 53 -11.00 15.23 0.78
N HIS A 54 -11.55 14.07 0.45
CA HIS A 54 -12.35 13.26 1.36
C HIS A 54 -11.65 11.95 1.67
N TYR A 55 -11.87 11.43 2.88
CA TYR A 55 -11.37 10.12 3.29
C TYR A 55 -12.50 9.11 3.30
N TYR A 56 -12.23 7.93 2.75
CA TYR A 56 -13.17 6.82 2.65
C TYR A 56 -12.53 5.53 3.17
N GLY A 57 -13.38 4.60 3.59
CA GLY A 57 -12.98 3.20 3.77
C GLY A 57 -13.27 2.37 2.53
N LEU A 58 -13.08 1.06 2.64
CA LEU A 58 -13.47 0.12 1.60
C LEU A 58 -14.99 0.05 1.44
N GLY A 59 -15.44 -0.07 0.18
CA GLY A 59 -16.81 -0.46 -0.15
C GLY A 59 -16.96 -1.99 -0.24
N GLU A 60 -18.12 -2.43 -0.70
CA GLU A 60 -18.37 -3.86 -0.95
C GLU A 60 -17.38 -4.45 -1.97
N HIS A 61 -16.89 -5.65 -1.70
CA HIS A 61 -16.04 -6.40 -2.61
C HIS A 61 -16.78 -6.71 -3.93
N LYS A 62 -16.15 -6.42 -5.08
CA LYS A 62 -16.77 -6.55 -6.41
C LYS A 62 -16.21 -7.69 -7.28
N GLY A 63 -15.20 -8.42 -6.82
CA GLY A 63 -14.63 -9.57 -7.54
C GLY A 63 -13.11 -9.55 -7.60
N LEU A 64 -12.55 -10.58 -8.24
CA LEU A 64 -11.10 -10.75 -8.41
C LEU A 64 -10.65 -10.24 -9.78
N THR A 65 -9.42 -9.71 -9.83
CA THR A 65 -8.73 -9.42 -11.10
C THR A 65 -7.79 -10.58 -11.46
N PHE A 66 -7.05 -10.47 -12.58
CA PHE A 66 -6.11 -11.49 -13.03
C PHE A 66 -5.16 -11.91 -11.90
N SER A 67 -5.08 -13.20 -11.64
CA SER A 67 -4.09 -13.78 -10.72
C SER A 67 -2.96 -14.34 -11.57
N ILE A 68 -1.76 -13.75 -11.46
CA ILE A 68 -0.54 -14.36 -11.99
C ILE A 68 -0.24 -15.55 -11.07
N LYS A 69 -0.22 -16.76 -11.64
CA LYS A 69 0.16 -17.99 -10.93
C LYS A 69 1.66 -18.04 -10.71
#